data_AF-A0A0G4L603-F1
#
_entry.id   AF-A0A0G4L603-F1
#
_cell.length_a   1.000
_cell.length_b   1.000
_cell.length_c   1.000
_cell.angle_alpha   90.00
_cell.angle_beta   90.00
_cell.angle_gamma   90.00
#
_symmetry.space_group_name_H-M   'P 1'
#
loop_
_entity.id
_entity.type
_entity.pdbx_description
1 polymer ?
#
loop_
_entity_poly.entity_id
_entity_poly.type
_entity_poly.pdbx_seq_one_letter_code
_entity_poly.pdbx_strand_id
1 'polypeptide(L)'
;KERAASRSTPLAARLLTSMRHSLPLLALGFIRLLSVKGLDYAEHVSEYGVHWNFFFTLGFLPPFVAIFQSALRVVPSYAALALLLAVLYQVVLESTPLKAYILTAPRDGLLSANREGVFSFVGYLAIFLAGQDTGMYILPRTLNPRSTSDPATQRTTLLLTMAVWTAVWTALYFLATSYTWGDGLDVSRRLANLPYVLWVAAFNSGQILFYCL
;
A
#
# COMPACT_ATOMS: atom_id res chain seq x y z
N LYS A 1 3.40 -10.79 -31.24
CA LYS A 1 4.56 -9.87 -31.37
C LYS A 1 4.06 -8.44 -31.57
N GLU A 2 3.36 -7.88 -30.58
CA GLU A 2 2.97 -6.47 -30.55
C GLU A 2 3.34 -5.94 -29.16
N ARG A 3 4.64 -5.78 -28.95
CA ARG A 3 5.21 -5.10 -27.78
C ARG A 3 5.62 -3.70 -28.22
N ALA A 4 5.26 -2.73 -27.39
CA ALA A 4 5.98 -1.46 -27.18
C ALA A 4 6.02 -0.45 -28.33
N ALA A 5 4.91 0.28 -28.53
CA ALA A 5 4.95 1.62 -29.14
C ALA A 5 3.89 2.57 -28.55
N SER A 6 3.55 2.42 -27.27
CA SER A 6 2.92 3.50 -26.52
C SER A 6 4.04 4.43 -26.05
N ARG A 7 4.13 5.64 -26.61
CA ARG A 7 5.02 6.72 -26.12
C ARG A 7 4.90 6.77 -24.60
N SER A 8 5.92 6.27 -23.89
CA SER A 8 5.95 6.35 -22.44
C SER A 8 5.98 7.82 -22.08
N THR A 9 4.92 8.33 -21.45
CA THR A 9 4.95 9.68 -20.88
C THR A 9 6.18 9.79 -19.97
N PRO A 10 6.97 10.88 -20.10
CA PRO A 10 8.19 11.01 -19.32
C PRO A 10 7.87 10.94 -17.82
N LEU A 11 8.76 10.33 -17.04
CA LEU A 11 8.58 10.13 -15.59
C LEU A 11 8.20 11.43 -14.89
N ALA A 12 8.79 12.55 -15.30
CA ALA A 12 8.48 13.89 -14.80
C ALA A 12 7.03 14.32 -15.05
N ALA A 13 6.46 14.03 -16.23
CA ALA A 13 5.07 14.34 -16.52
C ALA A 13 4.10 13.47 -15.70
N ARG A 14 4.42 12.18 -15.50
CA ARG A 14 3.62 11.27 -14.66
C ARG A 14 3.67 11.67 -13.19
N LEU A 15 4.86 12.04 -12.70
CA LEU A 15 5.05 12.58 -11.35
C LEU A 15 4.25 13.87 -11.16
N LEU A 16 4.31 14.80 -12.11
CA LEU A 16 3.59 16.08 -12.04
C LEU A 16 2.07 15.88 -12.04
N THR A 17 1.55 14.98 -12.89
CA THR A 17 0.13 14.63 -12.90
C THR A 17 -0.30 13.95 -11.60
N SER A 18 0.47 12.97 -11.10
CA SER A 18 0.20 12.32 -9.80
C SER A 18 0.22 13.32 -8.64
N MET A 19 1.21 14.20 -8.58
CA MET A 19 1.31 15.28 -7.58
C MET A 19 0.09 16.20 -7.62
N ARG A 20 -0.41 16.55 -8.81
CA ARG A 20 -1.60 17.39 -8.98
C ARG A 20 -2.87 16.71 -8.47
N HIS A 21 -3.02 15.40 -8.65
CA HIS A 21 -4.16 14.64 -8.12
C HIS A 21 -4.04 14.33 -6.62
N SER A 22 -2.82 14.27 -6.08
CA SER A 22 -2.57 14.18 -4.64
C SER A 22 -2.73 15.51 -3.89
N LEU A 23 -2.71 16.63 -4.61
CA LEU A 23 -2.74 17.99 -4.03
C LEU A 23 -3.94 18.23 -3.08
N PRO A 24 -5.18 17.79 -3.39
CA PRO A 24 -6.32 17.96 -2.48
C PRO A 24 -6.17 17.17 -1.18
N LEU A 25 -5.59 15.96 -1.25
CA LEU A 25 -5.31 15.12 -0.08
C LEU A 25 -4.16 15.68 0.77
N LEU A 26 -3.12 16.21 0.11
CA LEU A 26 -2.03 16.93 0.79
C LEU A 26 -2.52 18.21 1.47
N ALA A 27 -3.38 18.99 0.79
CA ALA A 27 -3.99 20.19 1.35
C ALA A 27 -4.87 19.85 2.56
N LEU A 28 -5.68 18.79 2.47
CA LEU A 28 -6.44 18.27 3.62
C LEU A 28 -5.52 17.81 4.75
N GLY A 29 -4.33 17.28 4.44
CA GLY A 29 -3.29 16.94 5.41
C GLY A 29 -2.67 18.12 6.14
N PHE A 30 -2.39 19.19 5.42
CA PHE A 30 -1.97 20.45 6.01
C PHE A 30 -3.08 21.09 6.85
N ILE A 31 -4.33 21.04 6.38
CA ILE A 31 -5.49 21.54 7.14
C ILE A 31 -5.65 20.75 8.44
N ARG A 32 -5.59 19.41 8.42
CA ARG A 32 -5.63 18.60 9.66
C ARG A 32 -4.47 18.94 10.58
N LEU A 33 -3.25 19.10 10.07
CA LEU A 33 -2.11 19.44 10.91
C LEU A 33 -2.29 20.80 11.59
N LEU A 34 -2.79 21.80 10.86
CA LEU A 34 -3.07 23.14 11.38
C LEU A 34 -4.26 23.14 12.35
N SER A 35 -5.34 22.40 12.05
CA SER A 35 -6.51 22.27 12.93
C SER A 35 -6.18 21.52 14.21
N VAL A 36 -5.39 20.45 14.15
CA VAL A 36 -5.01 19.65 15.33
C VAL A 36 -4.04 20.42 16.22
N LYS A 37 -3.06 21.13 15.65
CA LYS A 37 -2.19 22.05 16.42
C LYS A 37 -2.89 23.29 16.94
N GLY A 38 -3.98 23.73 16.29
CA GLY A 38 -4.78 24.88 16.69
C GLY A 38 -5.90 24.56 17.70
N LEU A 39 -6.24 23.29 17.90
CA LEU A 39 -7.34 22.84 18.77
C LEU A 39 -6.88 21.98 19.96
N ASP A 40 -5.57 21.89 20.23
CA ASP A 40 -4.98 21.05 21.30
C ASP A 40 -5.58 19.63 21.38
N TYR A 41 -5.81 19.01 20.22
CA TYR A 41 -6.30 17.64 20.18
C TYR A 41 -5.16 16.68 20.56
N ALA A 42 -5.39 15.80 21.53
CA ALA A 42 -4.43 14.80 21.98
C ALA A 42 -4.15 13.78 20.85
N GLU A 43 -3.18 14.09 19.99
CA GLU A 43 -2.69 13.14 18.99
C GLU A 43 -1.93 12.02 19.72
N HIS A 44 -2.24 10.77 19.39
CA HIS A 44 -1.39 9.64 19.76
C HIS A 44 -0.10 9.77 18.95
N VAL A 45 0.84 10.55 19.47
CA VAL A 45 2.16 10.82 18.87
C VAL A 45 2.94 9.52 18.57
N SER A 46 2.51 8.40 19.16
CA SER A 46 2.99 7.04 18.93
C SER A 46 2.53 6.42 17.60
N GLU A 47 1.53 6.98 16.91
CA GLU A 47 1.04 6.44 15.63
C GLU A 47 1.87 6.90 14.42
N TYR A 48 2.06 8.20 14.24
CA TYR A 48 2.77 8.75 13.06
C TYR A 48 3.98 9.62 13.42
N GLY A 49 4.00 10.25 14.59
CA GLY A 49 5.04 11.18 15.00
C GLY A 49 4.49 12.54 15.42
N VAL A 50 5.38 13.52 15.58
CA VAL A 50 5.03 14.88 16.04
C VAL A 50 4.52 15.78 14.92
N HIS A 51 5.00 15.55 13.70
CA HIS A 51 4.69 16.38 12.52
C HIS A 51 4.15 15.57 11.35
N TRP A 52 4.40 14.26 11.31
CA TRP A 52 3.89 13.38 10.28
C TRP A 52 2.47 12.96 10.59
N ASN A 53 1.60 12.91 9.57
CA ASN A 53 0.22 12.50 9.72
C ASN A 53 -0.20 11.57 8.57
N PHE A 54 -1.33 10.89 8.75
CA PHE A 54 -1.90 9.98 7.76
C PHE A 54 -2.09 10.61 6.36
N PHE A 55 -2.42 11.91 6.30
CA PHE A 55 -2.64 12.57 5.02
C PHE A 55 -1.33 12.87 4.27
N PHE A 56 -0.22 13.11 4.97
CA PHE A 56 1.10 13.15 4.34
C PHE A 56 1.46 11.80 3.74
N THR A 57 1.21 10.71 4.46
CA THR A 57 1.34 9.36 3.90
C THR A 57 0.51 9.22 2.62
N LEU A 58 -0.79 9.55 2.63
CA LEU A 58 -1.63 9.51 1.43
C LEU A 58 -1.13 10.41 0.28
N GLY A 59 -0.63 11.59 0.61
CA GLY A 59 -0.17 12.56 -0.36
C GLY A 59 1.12 12.16 -1.06
N PHE A 60 2.06 11.56 -0.33
CA PHE A 60 3.33 11.07 -0.88
C PHE A 60 3.20 9.72 -1.58
N LEU A 61 2.15 8.94 -1.34
CA LEU A 61 1.98 7.63 -1.99
C LEU A 61 2.03 7.71 -3.54
N PRO A 62 1.24 8.55 -4.25
CA PRO A 62 1.24 8.54 -5.71
C PRO A 62 2.56 8.97 -6.38
N PRO A 63 3.30 9.97 -5.86
CA PRO A 63 4.67 10.25 -6.33
C PRO A 63 5.63 9.08 -6.15
N PHE A 64 5.63 8.45 -4.98
CA PHE A 64 6.50 7.29 -4.73
C PHE A 64 6.13 6.11 -5.62
N VAL A 65 4.83 5.83 -5.82
CA VAL A 65 4.37 4.83 -6.80
C VAL A 65 4.89 5.12 -8.21
N ALA A 66 4.92 6.38 -8.64
CA ALA A 66 5.46 6.75 -9.95
C ALA A 66 6.99 6.56 -10.04
N ILE A 67 7.72 6.73 -8.93
CA ILE A 67 9.15 6.37 -8.85
C ILE A 67 9.32 4.85 -8.97
N PHE A 68 8.59 4.09 -8.15
CA PHE A 68 8.62 2.62 -8.14
C PHE A 68 8.03 1.98 -9.41
N GLN A 69 7.24 2.72 -10.21
CA GLN A 69 6.80 2.29 -11.55
C GLN A 69 7.98 2.04 -12.50
N SER A 70 9.14 2.66 -12.27
CA SER A 70 10.36 2.32 -13.01
C SER A 70 10.82 0.89 -12.70
N ALA A 71 10.61 0.41 -11.46
CA ALA A 71 10.87 -0.97 -11.06
C ALA A 71 9.84 -1.97 -11.61
N LEU A 72 8.61 -1.53 -11.90
CA LEU A 72 7.59 -2.35 -12.58
C LEU A 72 7.95 -2.71 -14.05
N ARG A 73 9.00 -2.10 -14.62
CA ARG A 73 9.56 -2.59 -15.89
C ARG A 73 10.19 -3.98 -15.76
N VAL A 74 10.59 -4.36 -14.54
CA VAL A 74 11.21 -5.66 -14.23
C VAL A 74 10.16 -6.65 -13.71
N VAL A 75 9.22 -6.18 -12.87
CA VAL A 75 8.14 -7.00 -12.30
C VAL A 75 6.78 -6.56 -12.88
N PRO A 76 6.15 -7.35 -13.78
CA PRO A 76 4.94 -6.92 -14.49
C PRO A 76 3.64 -7.04 -13.68
N SER A 77 3.70 -7.18 -12.34
CA SER A 77 2.53 -7.29 -11.46
C SER A 77 2.65 -6.36 -10.25
N TYR A 78 1.58 -5.60 -9.97
CA TYR A 78 1.52 -4.69 -8.83
C TYR A 78 1.42 -5.47 -7.51
N ALA A 79 0.68 -6.58 -7.47
CA ALA A 79 0.66 -7.48 -6.30
C ALA A 79 2.04 -8.08 -5.99
N ALA A 80 2.78 -8.50 -7.01
CA ALA A 80 4.13 -9.03 -6.81
C ALA A 80 5.10 -7.95 -6.27
N LEU A 81 5.00 -6.71 -6.77
CA LEU A 81 5.79 -5.60 -6.24
C LEU A 81 5.40 -5.26 -4.79
N ALA A 82 4.11 -5.27 -4.46
CA ALA A 82 3.63 -5.06 -3.10
C ALA A 82 4.20 -6.11 -2.13
N LEU A 83 4.15 -7.38 -2.51
CA LEU A 83 4.75 -8.48 -1.75
C LEU A 83 6.26 -8.31 -1.61
N LEU A 84 6.96 -8.02 -2.69
CA LEU A 84 8.41 -7.79 -2.66
C LEU A 84 8.78 -6.67 -1.69
N LEU A 85 8.08 -5.53 -1.74
CA LEU A 85 8.31 -4.41 -0.83
C LEU A 85 8.00 -4.77 0.62
N ALA A 86 6.89 -5.46 0.87
CA ALA A 86 6.52 -5.88 2.22
C ALA A 86 7.52 -6.89 2.81
N VAL A 87 7.99 -7.85 2.02
CA VAL A 87 9.01 -8.84 2.43
C VAL A 87 10.35 -8.16 2.65
N LEU A 88 10.83 -7.31 1.72
CA LEU A 88 12.09 -6.58 1.89
C LEU A 88 12.05 -5.69 3.14
N TYR A 89 10.93 -4.99 3.36
CA TYR A 89 10.75 -4.17 4.55
C TYR A 89 10.76 -5.00 5.83
N GLN A 90 10.11 -6.16 5.83
CA GLN A 90 10.14 -7.09 6.97
C GLN A 90 11.56 -7.61 7.24
N VAL A 91 12.30 -7.98 6.19
CA VAL A 91 13.70 -8.40 6.31
C VAL A 91 14.55 -7.28 6.91
N VAL A 92 14.37 -6.02 6.48
CA VAL A 92 15.08 -4.89 7.08
C VAL A 92 14.68 -4.71 8.56
N LEU A 93 13.40 -4.83 8.91
CA LEU A 93 12.95 -4.70 10.29
C LEU A 93 13.56 -5.73 11.23
N GLU A 94 13.75 -6.98 10.78
CA GLU A 94 14.32 -8.06 11.62
C GLU A 94 15.85 -8.14 11.55
N SER A 95 16.47 -7.78 10.42
CA SER A 95 17.94 -7.84 10.25
C SER A 95 18.68 -6.62 10.77
N THR A 96 18.00 -5.50 10.99
CA THR A 96 18.60 -4.22 11.39
C THR A 96 18.03 -3.72 12.72
N PRO A 97 18.69 -2.79 13.44
CA PRO A 97 18.14 -2.18 14.64
C PRO A 97 16.95 -1.25 14.37
N LEU A 98 16.42 -1.22 13.13
CA LEU A 98 15.34 -0.31 12.73
C LEU A 98 14.06 -0.53 13.54
N LYS A 99 13.68 -1.79 13.83
CA LYS A 99 12.52 -2.10 14.66
C LYS A 99 12.65 -1.52 16.07
N ALA A 100 13.82 -1.65 16.69
CA ALA A 100 14.12 -1.04 17.98
C ALA A 100 14.13 0.49 17.88
N TYR A 101 14.75 1.05 16.85
CA TYR A 101 14.78 2.51 16.61
C TYR A 101 13.38 3.11 16.53
N ILE A 102 12.46 2.50 15.75
CA ILE A 102 11.09 2.99 15.61
C ILE A 102 10.35 2.95 16.96
N LEU A 103 10.57 1.91 17.77
CA LEU A 103 9.82 1.71 19.01
C LEU A 103 10.38 2.51 20.21
N THR A 104 11.71 2.59 20.37
CA THR A 104 12.33 3.02 21.64
C THR A 104 13.28 4.21 21.53
N ALA A 105 13.67 4.66 20.34
CA ALA A 105 14.65 5.75 20.23
C ALA A 105 14.18 7.05 20.92
N PRO A 106 15.09 7.92 21.38
CA PRO A 106 14.71 9.28 21.80
C PRO A 106 14.17 10.07 20.59
N ARG A 107 13.34 11.09 20.82
CA ARG A 107 12.78 11.95 19.75
C ARG A 107 13.69 13.15 19.46
N ASP A 108 14.94 12.87 19.13
CA ASP A 108 15.97 13.85 18.80
C ASP A 108 15.98 14.15 17.29
N GLY A 109 15.61 15.38 16.94
CA GLY A 109 15.58 15.86 15.56
C GLY A 109 14.31 15.51 14.76
N LEU A 110 14.22 16.05 13.54
CA LEU A 110 13.00 16.00 12.71
C LEU A 110 12.64 14.59 12.24
N LEU A 111 13.63 13.75 11.93
CA LEU A 111 13.39 12.37 11.47
C LEU A 111 12.97 11.47 12.64
N SER A 112 13.67 11.54 13.77
CA SER A 112 13.36 10.71 14.94
C SER A 112 12.00 11.07 15.55
N ALA A 113 11.60 12.34 15.47
CA ALA A 113 10.27 12.79 15.87
C ALA A 113 9.12 12.24 15.00
N ASN A 114 9.42 11.75 13.79
CA ASN A 114 8.45 11.30 12.78
C ASN A 114 8.71 9.86 12.30
N ARG A 115 9.54 9.11 13.03
CA ARG A 115 10.04 7.81 12.59
C ARG A 115 8.93 6.80 12.36
N GLU A 116 7.89 6.80 13.20
CA GLU A 116 6.78 5.86 13.04
C GLU A 116 6.11 6.07 11.67
N GLY A 117 5.80 7.31 11.30
CA GLY A 117 5.19 7.65 10.02
C GLY A 117 6.11 7.46 8.81
N VAL A 118 7.38 7.83 8.93
CA VAL A 118 8.35 7.75 7.82
C VAL A 118 8.71 6.31 7.48
N PHE A 119 8.96 5.45 8.47
CA PHE A 119 9.34 4.06 8.20
C PHE A 119 8.13 3.18 7.87
N SER A 120 6.97 3.41 8.50
CA SER A 120 5.72 2.71 8.12
C SER A 120 5.23 3.06 6.72
N PHE A 121 5.69 4.18 6.13
CA PHE A 121 5.37 4.57 4.76
C PHE A 121 5.64 3.45 3.74
N VAL A 122 6.70 2.65 3.94
CA VAL A 122 7.02 1.53 3.05
C VAL A 122 5.92 0.46 3.08
N GLY A 123 5.40 0.13 4.26
CA GLY A 123 4.27 -0.78 4.42
C GLY A 123 2.99 -0.23 3.81
N TYR A 124 2.70 1.06 4.00
CA TYR A 124 1.56 1.72 3.36
C TYR A 124 1.67 1.77 1.84
N LEU A 125 2.89 1.93 1.30
CA LEU A 125 3.14 1.84 -0.13
C LEU A 125 2.83 0.45 -0.67
N ALA A 126 3.19 -0.61 0.06
CA ALA A 126 2.83 -1.98 -0.31
C ALA A 126 1.31 -2.17 -0.30
N ILE A 127 0.59 -1.69 0.72
CA ILE A 127 -0.89 -1.72 0.78
C ILE A 127 -1.49 -1.00 -0.42
N PHE A 128 -0.98 0.18 -0.76
CA PHE A 128 -1.48 0.96 -1.89
C PHE A 128 -1.29 0.23 -3.22
N LEU A 129 -0.14 -0.41 -3.45
CA LEU A 129 0.11 -1.20 -4.65
C LEU A 129 -0.78 -2.43 -4.74
N ALA A 130 -1.00 -3.15 -3.62
CA ALA A 130 -1.93 -4.28 -3.57
C ALA A 130 -3.38 -3.85 -3.83
N GLY A 131 -3.79 -2.69 -3.30
CA GLY A 131 -5.09 -2.08 -3.58
C GLY A 131 -5.24 -1.65 -5.05
N GLN A 132 -4.19 -1.11 -5.66
CA GLN A 132 -4.17 -0.75 -7.07
C GLN A 132 -4.34 -1.98 -7.97
N ASP A 133 -3.65 -3.09 -7.65
CA ASP A 133 -3.77 -4.37 -8.35
C ASP A 133 -5.22 -4.89 -8.28
N THR A 134 -5.79 -4.91 -7.07
CA THR A 134 -7.18 -5.30 -6.83
C THR A 134 -8.17 -4.43 -7.62
N GLY A 135 -7.96 -3.11 -7.63
CA GLY A 135 -8.79 -2.17 -8.38
C GLY A 135 -8.72 -2.36 -9.91
N MET A 136 -7.59 -2.83 -10.45
CA MET A 136 -7.45 -3.11 -11.88
C MET A 136 -8.28 -4.32 -12.33
N TYR A 137 -8.53 -5.29 -11.44
CA TYR A 137 -9.42 -6.43 -11.72
C TYR A 137 -10.90 -6.05 -11.67
N ILE A 138 -11.30 -5.20 -10.73
CA ILE A 138 -12.70 -4.82 -10.51
C ILE A 138 -13.17 -3.80 -11.54
N LEU A 139 -12.33 -2.82 -11.87
CA LEU A 139 -12.66 -1.72 -12.78
C LEU A 139 -11.71 -1.72 -13.99
N PRO A 140 -11.84 -2.70 -14.90
CA PRO A 140 -10.96 -2.80 -16.07
C PRO A 140 -11.14 -1.56 -16.96
N ARG A 141 -10.07 -0.76 -17.08
CA ARG A 141 -10.07 0.50 -17.85
C ARG A 141 -10.23 0.30 -19.35
N THR A 142 -9.97 -0.92 -19.83
CA THR A 142 -10.14 -1.31 -21.22
C THR A 142 -11.12 -2.48 -21.27
N LEU A 143 -12.41 -2.17 -21.42
CA LEU A 143 -13.36 -3.17 -21.89
C LEU A 143 -12.93 -3.54 -23.30
N ASN A 144 -12.51 -4.78 -23.52
CA ASN A 144 -12.13 -5.23 -24.86
C ASN A 144 -13.39 -5.18 -25.75
N PRO A 145 -13.49 -4.29 -26.74
CA PRO A 145 -14.72 -4.10 -27.52
C PRO A 145 -15.09 -5.33 -28.35
N ARG A 146 -14.15 -6.28 -28.50
CA ARG A 146 -14.33 -7.56 -29.19
C ARG A 146 -14.69 -8.72 -28.24
N SER A 147 -14.80 -8.47 -26.93
CA SER A 147 -15.21 -9.50 -25.99
C SER A 147 -16.72 -9.70 -26.09
N THR A 148 -17.13 -10.73 -26.83
CA THR A 148 -18.51 -11.23 -26.89
C THR A 148 -18.92 -12.03 -25.64
N SER A 149 -18.11 -11.95 -24.58
CA SER A 149 -18.36 -12.64 -23.32
C SER A 149 -19.65 -12.15 -22.68
N ASP A 150 -20.57 -13.09 -22.44
CA ASP A 150 -21.80 -12.89 -21.68
C ASP A 150 -21.50 -12.19 -20.33
N PRO A 151 -22.24 -11.14 -19.94
CA PRO A 151 -22.13 -10.50 -18.63
C PRO A 151 -22.10 -11.48 -17.45
N ALA A 152 -22.81 -12.60 -17.54
CA ALA A 152 -22.77 -13.65 -16.52
C ALA A 152 -21.38 -14.27 -16.37
N THR A 153 -20.70 -14.55 -17.49
CA THR A 153 -19.35 -15.14 -17.50
C THR A 153 -18.31 -14.16 -16.97
N GLN A 154 -18.47 -12.86 -17.26
CA GLN A 154 -17.60 -11.81 -16.70
C GLN A 154 -17.74 -11.72 -15.18
N ARG A 155 -18.97 -11.77 -14.66
CA ARG A 155 -19.24 -11.77 -13.21
C ARG A 155 -18.63 -12.99 -12.53
N THR A 156 -18.82 -14.19 -13.08
CA THR A 156 -18.23 -15.43 -12.53
C THR A 156 -16.70 -15.37 -12.51
N THR A 157 -16.09 -14.85 -13.58
CA THR A 157 -14.63 -14.71 -13.65
C THR A 157 -14.10 -13.73 -12.61
N LEU A 158 -14.78 -12.59 -12.42
CA LEU A 158 -14.43 -11.62 -11.37
C LEU A 158 -14.54 -12.23 -9.97
N LEU A 159 -15.66 -12.89 -9.67
CA LEU A 159 -15.88 -13.55 -8.37
C LEU A 159 -14.81 -14.61 -8.09
N LEU A 160 -14.49 -15.46 -9.07
CA LEU A 160 -13.44 -16.46 -8.92
C LEU A 160 -12.07 -15.82 -8.71
N THR A 161 -11.76 -14.75 -9.46
CA THR A 161 -10.50 -14.02 -9.30
C THR A 161 -10.38 -13.40 -7.91
N MET A 162 -11.44 -12.75 -7.41
CA MET A 162 -11.48 -12.16 -6.06
C MET A 162 -11.40 -13.24 -4.97
N ALA A 163 -12.06 -14.39 -5.17
CA ALA A 163 -11.98 -15.53 -4.25
C ALA A 163 -10.56 -16.10 -4.16
N VAL A 164 -9.89 -16.30 -5.31
CA VAL A 164 -8.51 -16.77 -5.37
C VAL A 164 -7.57 -15.78 -4.68
N TRP A 165 -7.67 -14.48 -4.97
CA TRP A 165 -6.83 -13.48 -4.32
C TRP A 165 -7.07 -13.40 -2.81
N THR A 166 -8.33 -13.44 -2.37
CA THR A 166 -8.67 -13.49 -0.95
C THR A 166 -8.03 -14.70 -0.26
N ALA A 167 -8.11 -15.88 -0.89
CA ALA A 167 -7.50 -17.10 -0.37
C ALA A 167 -5.97 -17.01 -0.32
N VAL A 168 -5.33 -16.47 -1.38
CA VAL A 168 -3.87 -16.27 -1.43
C VAL A 168 -3.40 -15.33 -0.33
N TRP A 169 -4.02 -14.15 -0.18
CA TRP A 169 -3.63 -13.19 0.86
C TRP A 169 -3.85 -13.76 2.27
N THR A 170 -4.94 -14.50 2.47
CA THR A 170 -5.25 -15.15 3.74
C THR A 170 -4.23 -16.25 4.06
N ALA A 171 -3.88 -17.09 3.08
CA ALA A 171 -2.87 -18.13 3.25
C ALA A 171 -1.49 -17.54 3.58
N LEU A 172 -1.08 -16.48 2.90
CA LEU A 172 0.17 -15.77 3.18
C LEU A 172 0.15 -15.13 4.57
N TYR A 173 -0.97 -14.57 5.00
CA TYR A 173 -1.13 -14.03 6.36
C TYR A 173 -0.95 -15.11 7.42
N PHE A 174 -1.62 -16.26 7.27
CA PHE A 174 -1.47 -17.38 8.19
C PHE A 174 -0.03 -17.92 8.18
N LEU A 175 0.61 -18.00 7.02
CA LEU A 175 2.01 -18.40 6.94
C LEU A 175 2.90 -17.41 7.72
N ALA A 176 2.74 -16.10 7.53
CA ALA A 176 3.55 -15.09 8.20
C ALA A 176 3.35 -15.03 9.73
N THR A 177 2.15 -15.38 10.22
CA THR A 177 1.79 -15.29 11.65
C THR A 177 1.89 -16.61 12.39
N SER A 178 1.90 -17.75 11.69
CA SER A 178 1.99 -19.07 12.32
C SER A 178 3.35 -19.28 12.98
N TYR A 179 3.34 -19.66 14.26
CA TYR A 179 4.54 -20.02 15.02
C TYR A 179 5.14 -21.37 14.59
N THR A 180 4.33 -22.25 14.02
CA THR A 180 4.72 -23.63 13.67
C THR A 180 5.25 -23.78 12.26
N TRP A 181 4.78 -22.94 11.32
CA TRP A 181 5.10 -23.05 9.89
C TRP A 181 5.71 -21.78 9.29
N GLY A 182 5.87 -20.71 10.07
CA GLY A 182 6.39 -19.44 9.59
C GLY A 182 7.13 -18.62 10.66
N ASP A 183 7.29 -17.33 10.38
CA ASP A 183 8.15 -16.42 11.16
C ASP A 183 7.55 -15.97 12.51
N GLY A 184 6.33 -16.42 12.86
CA GLY A 184 5.69 -16.08 14.14
C GLY A 184 5.55 -14.57 14.40
N LEU A 185 5.34 -13.79 13.34
CA LEU A 185 5.38 -12.33 13.42
C LEU A 185 4.09 -11.75 14.00
N ASP A 186 4.23 -10.88 15.01
CA ASP A 186 3.10 -10.11 15.54
C ASP A 186 2.63 -9.03 14.57
N VAL A 187 1.32 -8.83 14.46
CA VAL A 187 0.74 -7.78 13.60
C VAL A 187 0.96 -6.41 14.23
N SER A 188 1.59 -5.48 13.52
CA SER A 188 1.83 -4.12 14.02
C SER A 188 1.40 -3.04 13.02
N ARG A 189 0.36 -2.30 13.39
CA ARG A 189 -0.13 -1.14 12.63
C ARG A 189 0.88 0.01 12.64
N ARG A 190 1.57 0.22 13.77
CA ARG A 190 2.59 1.28 13.95
C ARG A 190 3.80 1.07 13.03
N LEU A 191 4.18 -0.18 12.81
CA LEU A 191 5.28 -0.51 11.90
C LEU A 191 4.82 -0.67 10.45
N ALA A 192 3.52 -0.87 10.22
CA ALA A 192 2.96 -1.33 8.95
C ALA A 192 3.73 -2.56 8.40
N ASN A 193 3.92 -3.56 9.25
CA ASN A 193 4.75 -4.73 8.96
C ASN A 193 4.08 -5.72 7.99
N LEU A 194 4.83 -6.75 7.55
CA LEU A 194 4.34 -7.72 6.56
C LEU A 194 2.99 -8.36 6.94
N PRO A 195 2.79 -8.92 8.16
CA PRO A 195 1.50 -9.47 8.57
C PRO A 195 0.35 -8.46 8.47
N TYR A 196 0.61 -7.20 8.82
CA TYR A 196 -0.39 -6.14 8.71
C TYR A 196 -0.76 -5.87 7.24
N VAL A 197 0.21 -5.77 6.34
CA VAL A 197 -0.05 -5.59 4.90
C VAL A 197 -0.89 -6.74 4.33
N LEU A 198 -0.53 -7.98 4.65
CA LEU A 198 -1.23 -9.18 4.21
C LEU A 198 -2.67 -9.23 4.74
N TRP A 199 -2.87 -8.90 6.03
CA TRP A 199 -4.18 -8.83 6.64
C TRP A 199 -5.09 -7.78 5.98
N VAL A 200 -4.56 -6.58 5.73
CA VAL A 200 -5.30 -5.50 5.06
C VAL A 200 -5.67 -5.92 3.64
N ALA A 201 -4.76 -6.54 2.89
CA ALA A 201 -5.07 -7.03 1.54
C ALA A 201 -6.16 -8.11 1.55
N ALA A 202 -6.03 -9.13 2.42
CA ALA A 202 -7.01 -10.20 2.57
C ALA A 202 -8.40 -9.66 2.95
N PHE A 203 -8.46 -8.77 3.94
CA PHE A 203 -9.71 -8.19 4.41
C PHE A 203 -10.42 -7.39 3.32
N ASN A 204 -9.70 -6.51 2.60
CA ASN A 204 -10.31 -5.70 1.55
C ASN A 204 -10.76 -6.54 0.35
N SER A 205 -9.95 -7.52 -0.10
CA SER A 205 -10.35 -8.44 -1.18
C SER A 205 -11.58 -9.27 -0.79
N GLY A 206 -11.64 -9.74 0.46
CA GLY A 206 -12.77 -10.51 0.98
C GLY A 206 -14.05 -9.67 1.10
N GLN A 207 -13.96 -8.42 1.54
CA GLN A 207 -15.10 -7.50 1.58
C GLN A 207 -15.66 -7.24 0.18
N ILE A 208 -14.79 -7.00 -0.80
CA ILE A 208 -15.20 -6.80 -2.19
C ILE A 208 -15.89 -8.05 -2.74
N LEU A 209 -15.32 -9.23 -2.49
CA LEU A 209 -15.94 -10.50 -2.87
C LEU A 209 -17.34 -10.62 -2.27
N PHE A 210 -17.50 -10.31 -0.98
CA PHE A 210 -18.79 -10.34 -0.29
C PHE A 210 -19.82 -9.39 -0.90
N TYR A 211 -19.42 -8.16 -1.24
CA TYR A 211 -20.32 -7.20 -1.90
C TYR A 211 -20.67 -7.55 -3.35
N CYS A 212 -19.85 -8.38 -4.02
CA CYS A 212 -20.09 -8.81 -5.40
C CYS A 212 -20.98 -10.08 -5.51
N LEU A 213 -21.16 -10.83 -4.43
CA LEU A 213 -22.06 -11.99 -4.34
C LEU A 213 -23.52 -11.54 -4.33
#